data_AF-A0A438CYW2-F1
#
_entry.id   AF-A0A438CYW2-F1
#
_cell.length_a   1.000
_cell.length_b   1.000
_cell.length_c   1.000
_cell.angle_alpha   90.00
_cell.angle_beta   90.00
_cell.angle_gamma   90.00
#
_symmetry.space_group_name_H-M   'P 1'
#
loop_
_entity.id
_entity.type
_entity.pdbx_description
1 polymer ?
#
loop_
_entity_poly.entity_id
_entity_poly.type
_entity_poly.pdbx_seq_one_letter_code
_entity_poly.pdbx_strand_id
1 'polypeptide(L)'
;MDNMEELSHELGCRNSVGVLWRRVMIGQPSNEDLQSIVKAWYPELEPLAGKLIGAKPLRGLTTSLCTNLGDFSQEIIHPSVLSAVLNVMDLLKWCKRIAALGFHFLGDGLSSDACKCIFLEAVDIFVAFSASAENQLTIMRELTKMWAVSDSVAEAFYPPNKPVIQLHHQKKPPFVEIRSSLHLLERIVCSGKCNEPVLFVGETGTGKTTLVQNLSMRIDQKLTNLSQQSDVADLLGGFKPMDAWFVCIPLYKEFENLFSNTFSVKSFLAVYSII
;
A
#
# COMPACT_ATOMS: atom_id res chain seq x y z
N MET A 1 -14.69 20.56 53.40
CA MET A 1 -14.08 19.29 52.97
C MET A 1 -14.99 18.70 51.92
N ASP A 2 -14.39 18.50 50.76
CA ASP A 2 -14.78 17.62 49.65
C ASP A 2 -16.00 18.02 48.81
N ASN A 3 -15.75 18.96 47.88
CA ASN A 3 -16.49 19.08 46.63
C ASN A 3 -15.82 18.18 45.58
N MET A 4 -16.52 17.15 45.13
CA MET A 4 -16.18 16.37 43.93
C MET A 4 -17.45 16.15 43.13
N GLU A 5 -17.92 17.22 42.49
CA GLU A 5 -18.84 17.19 41.35
C GLU A 5 -18.15 17.93 40.19
N GLU A 6 -18.48 17.51 38.95
CA GLU A 6 -18.10 18.07 37.64
C GLU A 6 -16.67 17.71 37.15
N LEU A 7 -16.43 17.10 35.98
CA LEU A 7 -17.14 17.10 34.70
C LEU A 7 -16.94 15.78 33.94
N SER A 8 -18.04 15.07 33.65
CA SER A 8 -18.13 14.17 32.50
C SER A 8 -19.36 14.54 31.69
N HIS A 9 -19.27 15.66 30.98
CA HIS A 9 -20.22 16.01 29.93
C HIS A 9 -19.95 15.09 28.72
N GLU A 10 -20.57 13.90 28.74
CA GLU A 10 -20.74 13.05 27.55
C GLU A 10 -21.70 13.75 26.58
N LEU A 11 -21.16 14.52 25.64
CA LEU A 11 -21.85 14.89 24.41
C LEU A 11 -21.54 13.85 23.33
N GLY A 12 -22.59 13.16 22.85
CA GLY A 12 -22.60 12.60 21.49
C GLY A 12 -22.91 11.11 21.36
N CYS A 13 -24.16 10.82 21.05
CA CYS A 13 -24.65 9.60 20.41
C CYS A 13 -24.51 8.27 21.20
N ARG A 14 -25.51 7.98 22.05
CA ARG A 14 -25.81 6.60 22.47
C ARG A 14 -26.25 5.78 21.26
N ASN A 15 -25.31 5.14 20.56
CA ASN A 15 -25.64 4.05 19.66
C ASN A 15 -26.25 2.91 20.48
N SER A 16 -27.53 2.61 20.28
CA SER A 16 -28.33 1.60 21.01
C SER A 16 -27.72 0.20 21.04
N VAL A 17 -26.77 -0.08 20.13
CA VAL A 17 -26.05 -1.35 20.07
C VAL A 17 -25.01 -1.48 21.18
N GLY A 18 -24.49 -0.38 21.76
CA GLY A 18 -23.41 -0.41 22.76
C GLY A 18 -23.72 -1.20 24.04
N VAL A 19 -25.00 -1.45 24.33
CA VAL A 19 -25.46 -2.27 25.46
C VAL A 19 -25.16 -3.77 25.25
N LEU A 20 -25.04 -4.22 24.00
CA LEU A 20 -24.76 -5.63 23.64
C LEU A 20 -23.27 -5.93 23.47
N TRP A 21 -22.42 -4.90 23.39
CA TRP A 21 -20.99 -5.08 23.12
C TRP A 21 -20.16 -4.83 24.38
N ARG A 22 -19.41 -5.86 24.79
CA ARG A 22 -18.34 -5.68 25.77
C ARG A 22 -17.17 -4.96 25.09
N ARG A 23 -16.84 -3.77 25.54
CA ARG A 23 -15.59 -3.10 25.16
C ARG A 23 -14.42 -3.86 25.78
N VAL A 24 -13.52 -4.37 24.93
CA VAL A 24 -12.26 -4.96 25.35
C VAL A 24 -11.16 -3.96 25.02
N MET A 25 -10.49 -3.46 26.05
CA MET A 25 -9.35 -2.56 25.88
C MET A 25 -8.13 -3.40 25.54
N ILE A 26 -7.61 -3.24 24.32
CA ILE A 26 -6.34 -3.85 23.91
C ILE A 26 -5.25 -2.80 24.07
N GLY A 27 -4.28 -3.06 24.96
CA GLY A 27 -3.12 -2.20 25.15
C GLY A 27 -2.14 -2.29 23.98
N GLN A 28 -1.24 -1.31 23.85
CA GLN A 28 -0.13 -1.42 22.90
C GLN A 28 0.82 -2.55 23.33
N PRO A 29 1.38 -3.31 22.37
CA PRO A 29 2.32 -4.37 22.69
C PRO A 29 3.58 -3.80 23.36
N SER A 30 4.06 -4.51 24.38
CA SER A 30 5.35 -4.24 25.01
C SER A 30 6.51 -4.59 24.08
N ASN A 31 7.73 -4.17 24.42
CA ASN A 31 8.90 -4.55 23.62
C ASN A 31 9.14 -6.06 23.65
N GLU A 32 8.77 -6.73 24.74
CA GLU A 32 8.86 -8.20 24.88
C GLU A 32 7.84 -8.89 23.97
N ASP A 33 6.62 -8.35 23.86
CA ASP A 33 5.61 -8.83 22.93
C ASP A 33 6.09 -8.66 21.48
N LEU A 34 6.68 -7.51 21.15
CA LEU A 34 7.23 -7.25 19.81
C LEU A 34 8.38 -8.21 19.47
N GLN A 35 9.28 -8.50 20.42
CA GLN A 35 10.35 -9.49 20.21
C GLN A 35 9.76 -10.88 19.96
N SER A 36 8.74 -11.25 20.75
CA SER A 36 8.04 -12.53 20.60
C SER A 36 7.33 -12.64 19.25
N ILE A 37 6.71 -11.56 18.77
CA ILE A 37 6.07 -11.48 17.45
C ILE A 37 7.11 -11.64 16.34
N VAL A 38 8.22 -10.90 16.39
CA VAL A 38 9.29 -10.98 15.38
C VAL A 38 9.87 -12.39 15.33
N LYS A 39 10.17 -12.98 16.49
CA LYS A 39 10.67 -14.35 16.58
C LYS A 39 9.71 -15.38 16.01
N ALA A 40 8.40 -15.22 16.26
CA ALA A 40 7.39 -16.15 15.77
C ALA A 40 7.17 -16.07 14.25
N TRP A 41 7.23 -14.87 13.67
CA TRP A 41 6.95 -14.65 12.24
C TRP A 41 8.21 -14.74 11.37
N TYR A 42 9.37 -14.35 11.91
CA TYR A 42 10.64 -14.30 11.21
C TYR A 42 11.76 -14.86 12.11
N PRO A 43 11.81 -16.20 12.31
CA PRO A 43 12.78 -16.82 13.22
C PRO A 43 14.23 -16.47 12.90
N GLU A 44 14.56 -16.31 11.62
CA GLU A 44 15.90 -15.94 11.15
C GLU A 44 16.35 -14.57 11.68
N LEU A 45 15.42 -13.66 12.00
CA LEU A 45 15.70 -12.33 12.50
C LEU A 45 15.78 -12.25 14.03
N GLU A 46 15.64 -13.36 14.75
CA GLU A 46 15.74 -13.41 16.21
C GLU A 46 16.99 -12.68 16.76
N PRO A 47 18.21 -12.86 16.21
CA PRO A 47 19.40 -12.16 16.70
C PRO A 47 19.32 -10.63 16.55
N LEU A 48 18.53 -10.15 15.59
CA LEU A 48 18.35 -8.73 15.32
C LEU A 48 17.11 -8.13 15.98
N ALA A 49 16.19 -8.94 16.54
CA ALA A 49 14.91 -8.47 17.06
C ALA A 49 15.07 -7.33 18.08
N GLY A 50 16.04 -7.45 19.00
CA GLY A 50 16.36 -6.41 19.96
C GLY A 50 16.84 -5.10 19.32
N LYS A 51 17.63 -5.19 18.24
CA LYS A 51 18.14 -4.03 17.48
C LYS A 51 17.03 -3.38 16.63
N LEU A 52 16.18 -4.19 16.00
CA LEU A 52 15.03 -3.74 15.20
C LEU A 52 13.99 -2.99 16.05
N ILE A 53 13.70 -3.50 17.25
CA ILE A 53 12.76 -2.87 18.19
C ILE A 53 13.43 -1.72 18.96
N GLY A 54 14.74 -1.81 19.16
CA GLY A 54 15.61 -0.80 19.77
C GLY A 54 15.71 0.51 18.99
N ALA A 55 15.05 0.61 17.84
CA ALA A 55 14.79 1.83 17.08
C ALA A 55 13.90 2.85 17.83
N LYS A 56 14.25 3.14 19.09
CA LYS A 56 13.67 4.16 19.98
C LYS A 56 13.49 5.55 19.32
N PRO A 57 14.34 6.02 18.39
CA PRO A 57 14.17 7.34 17.81
C PRO A 57 12.88 7.49 16.97
N LEU A 58 12.36 6.40 16.38
CA LEU A 58 11.10 6.42 15.60
C LEU A 58 9.85 6.52 16.49
N ARG A 59 9.98 6.32 17.81
CA ARG A 59 8.86 6.38 18.77
C ARG A 59 8.67 7.77 19.40
N GLY A 60 9.70 8.62 19.37
CA GLY A 60 9.71 9.95 20.02
C GLY A 60 9.53 11.14 19.07
N LEU A 61 9.79 10.97 17.77
CA LEU A 61 9.63 12.00 16.74
C LEU A 61 8.17 12.43 16.53
N THR A 62 7.21 11.57 16.85
CA THR A 62 5.78 11.87 16.81
C THR A 62 5.35 12.80 17.93
N THR A 63 5.96 12.68 19.10
CA THR A 63 5.64 13.52 20.26
C THR A 63 6.06 14.97 20.01
N SER A 64 7.18 15.22 19.34
CA SER A 64 7.62 16.57 18.96
C SER A 64 6.79 17.20 17.83
N LEU A 65 6.16 16.39 16.98
CA LEU A 65 5.25 16.86 15.93
C LEU A 65 3.92 17.35 16.51
N CYS A 66 3.43 16.72 17.59
CA CYS A 66 2.24 17.17 18.30
C CYS A 66 2.49 18.45 19.12
N THR A 67 3.69 18.66 19.67
CA THR A 67 3.99 19.88 20.44
C THR A 67 4.21 21.13 19.58
N ASN A 68 4.68 20.96 18.33
CA ASN A 68 4.91 22.10 17.42
C ASN A 68 3.67 22.51 16.59
N LEU A 69 2.55 21.77 16.72
CA LEU A 69 1.25 22.10 16.13
C LEU A 69 0.33 22.84 17.10
N GLY A 70 0.86 23.34 18.21
CA GLY A 70 0.17 24.32 19.03
C GLY A 70 0.27 25.70 18.40
N ASP A 71 -0.55 25.99 17.38
CA ASP A 71 -1.24 27.30 17.24
C ASP A 71 -2.21 27.40 16.03
N PHE A 72 -3.06 26.41 15.75
CA PHE A 72 -4.23 26.67 14.87
C PHE A 72 -5.45 25.89 15.36
N SER A 73 -6.43 26.66 15.83
CA SER A 73 -7.85 26.42 16.12
C SER A 73 -8.39 24.98 16.13
N GLN A 74 -9.09 24.68 17.23
CA GLN A 74 -9.99 23.55 17.42
C GLN A 74 -10.91 23.29 16.21
N GLU A 75 -10.60 22.29 15.40
CA GLU A 75 -11.60 21.52 14.65
C GLU A 75 -10.99 20.15 14.26
N ILE A 76 -11.52 19.09 14.89
CA ILE A 76 -11.43 17.66 14.57
C ILE A 76 -10.17 17.22 13.78
N ILE A 77 -9.07 17.00 14.50
CA ILE A 77 -7.92 16.25 13.96
C ILE A 77 -8.37 14.79 13.78
N HIS A 78 -8.46 14.34 12.53
CA HIS A 78 -8.77 12.95 12.20
C HIS A 78 -7.75 11.98 12.84
N PRO A 79 -8.17 10.80 13.34
CA PRO A 79 -7.31 9.79 13.97
C PRO A 79 -6.12 9.29 13.12
N SER A 80 -6.11 9.59 11.81
CA SER A 80 -5.05 9.22 10.88
C SER A 80 -3.75 10.00 11.05
N VAL A 81 -3.76 11.14 11.76
CA VAL A 81 -2.54 11.94 12.02
C VAL A 81 -1.77 11.44 13.25
N LEU A 82 -2.43 10.65 14.12
CA LEU A 82 -1.85 10.12 15.37
C LEU A 82 -1.10 8.79 15.21
N SER A 83 -1.02 8.22 14.00
CA SER A 83 -0.38 6.93 13.75
C SER A 83 1.06 7.09 13.23
N ALA A 84 1.99 7.53 14.09
CA ALA A 84 3.43 7.36 13.80
C ALA A 84 4.27 7.17 15.06
N VAL A 85 3.71 6.49 16.07
CA VAL A 85 4.47 5.53 16.88
C VAL A 85 4.76 4.38 15.93
N LEU A 86 6.00 3.87 15.83
CA LEU A 86 6.35 2.66 15.05
C LEU A 86 5.15 1.72 14.93
N ASN A 87 4.45 1.76 13.79
CA ASN A 87 3.29 0.91 13.61
C ASN A 87 3.84 -0.50 13.58
N VAL A 88 3.25 -1.42 14.34
CA VAL A 88 3.62 -2.85 14.29
C VAL A 88 3.64 -3.34 12.84
N MET A 89 2.76 -2.79 12.00
CA MET A 89 2.74 -3.01 10.56
C MET A 89 4.06 -2.64 9.86
N ASP A 90 4.64 -1.48 10.16
CA ASP A 90 5.87 -1.01 9.52
C ASP A 90 7.09 -1.79 10.01
N LEU A 91 7.10 -2.16 11.31
CA LEU A 91 8.07 -3.11 11.83
C LEU A 91 7.98 -4.46 11.11
N LEU A 92 6.76 -5.01 10.96
CA LEU A 92 6.54 -6.29 10.29
C LEU A 92 6.88 -6.24 8.80
N LYS A 93 6.61 -5.13 8.11
CA LYS A 93 7.09 -4.89 6.73
C LYS A 93 8.60 -4.91 6.68
N TRP A 94 9.26 -4.20 7.58
CA TRP A 94 10.72 -4.14 7.61
C TRP A 94 11.31 -5.54 7.86
N CYS A 95 10.78 -6.29 8.82
CA CYS A 95 11.14 -7.68 9.04
C CYS A 95 10.93 -8.54 7.78
N LYS A 96 9.78 -8.41 7.10
CA LYS A 96 9.49 -9.14 5.85
C LYS A 96 10.55 -8.86 4.78
N ARG A 97 10.92 -7.60 4.59
CA ARG A 97 11.90 -7.18 3.59
C ARG A 97 13.30 -7.66 3.93
N ILE A 98 13.72 -7.58 5.20
CA ILE A 98 15.01 -8.09 5.64
C ILE A 98 15.09 -9.62 5.45
N ALA A 99 14.04 -10.35 5.83
CA ALA A 99 13.99 -11.80 5.64
C ALA A 99 14.11 -12.18 4.14
N ALA A 100 13.52 -11.39 3.24
CA ALA A 100 13.63 -11.60 1.81
C ALA A 100 15.04 -11.37 1.23
N LEU A 101 15.94 -10.68 1.96
CA LEU A 101 17.34 -10.49 1.55
C LEU A 101 18.18 -11.77 1.72
N GLY A 102 17.70 -12.76 2.49
CA GLY A 102 18.33 -14.08 2.61
C GLY A 102 19.70 -14.06 3.29
N PHE A 103 19.91 -13.18 4.27
CA PHE A 103 21.17 -13.16 5.01
C PHE A 103 21.33 -14.40 5.89
N HIS A 104 22.50 -15.02 5.86
CA HIS A 104 22.88 -16.05 6.83
C HIS A 104 23.74 -15.43 7.93
N PHE A 105 23.27 -15.48 9.17
CA PHE A 105 23.99 -15.00 10.36
C PHE A 105 25.11 -15.99 10.74
N LEU A 106 26.20 -15.98 9.98
CA LEU A 106 27.36 -16.83 10.24
C LEU A 106 28.41 -16.03 11.06
N GLY A 107 28.31 -16.09 12.40
CA GLY A 107 29.25 -15.42 13.32
C GLY A 107 28.76 -14.08 13.89
N ASP A 108 29.64 -13.44 14.69
CA ASP A 108 29.34 -12.39 15.69
C ASP A 108 28.95 -11.01 15.11
N GLY A 109 28.45 -10.93 13.87
CA GLY A 109 28.03 -9.65 13.31
C GLY A 109 27.47 -9.70 11.89
N LEU A 110 26.70 -8.66 11.56
CA LEU A 110 26.27 -8.36 10.20
C LEU A 110 27.45 -7.78 9.39
N SER A 111 27.54 -8.15 8.11
CA SER A 111 28.48 -7.50 7.20
C SER A 111 28.11 -6.03 6.97
N SER A 112 29.08 -5.20 6.56
CA SER A 112 28.82 -3.80 6.21
C SER A 112 27.77 -3.67 5.11
N ASP A 113 27.80 -4.58 4.12
CA ASP A 113 26.80 -4.64 3.05
C ASP A 113 25.41 -5.02 3.56
N ALA A 114 25.32 -5.98 4.48
CA ALA A 114 24.05 -6.37 5.08
C ALA A 114 23.44 -5.22 5.91
N CYS A 115 24.25 -4.54 6.73
CA CYS A 115 23.82 -3.34 7.46
C CYS A 115 23.33 -2.25 6.51
N LYS A 116 24.00 -2.04 5.37
CA LYS A 116 23.59 -1.07 4.36
C LYS A 116 22.25 -1.44 3.71
N CYS A 117 22.05 -2.71 3.33
CA CYS A 117 20.78 -3.17 2.77
C CYS A 117 19.64 -3.03 3.78
N ILE A 118 19.84 -3.42 5.04
CA ILE A 118 18.84 -3.28 6.11
C ILE A 118 18.47 -1.81 6.33
N PHE A 119 19.46 -0.92 6.30
CA PHE A 119 19.26 0.53 6.38
C PHE A 119 18.42 1.05 5.21
N LEU A 120 18.70 0.64 3.97
CA LEU A 120 17.95 1.09 2.79
C LEU A 120 16.48 0.68 2.86
N GLU A 121 16.18 -0.55 3.29
CA GLU A 121 14.80 -0.99 3.50
C GLU A 121 14.09 -0.17 4.59
N ALA A 122 14.82 0.22 5.64
CA ALA A 122 14.28 1.09 6.69
C ALA A 122 13.95 2.49 6.15
N VAL A 123 14.83 3.06 5.31
CA VAL A 123 14.59 4.36 4.67
C VAL A 123 13.33 4.31 3.81
N ASP A 124 13.18 3.29 2.97
CA ASP A 124 12.01 3.14 2.11
C ASP A 124 10.69 3.00 2.89
N ILE A 125 10.72 2.38 4.06
CA ILE A 125 9.53 2.19 4.90
C ILE A 125 9.24 3.45 5.73
N PHE A 126 10.22 3.99 6.43
CA PHE A 126 10.00 5.01 7.47
C PHE A 126 10.17 6.45 6.96
N VAL A 127 11.06 6.69 6.00
CA VAL A 127 11.36 8.05 5.51
C VAL A 127 10.40 8.44 4.41
N ALA A 128 9.97 7.49 3.58
CA ALA A 128 9.06 7.75 2.47
C ALA A 128 7.80 8.51 2.93
N PHE A 129 7.18 8.16 4.04
CA PHE A 129 5.90 8.78 4.44
C PHE A 129 6.02 10.13 5.15
N SER A 130 7.23 10.59 5.47
CA SER A 130 7.39 11.92 6.08
C SER A 130 7.24 13.02 5.03
N ALA A 131 6.35 13.99 5.28
CA ALA A 131 6.15 15.14 4.40
C ALA A 131 7.23 16.23 4.57
N SER A 132 7.92 16.27 5.72
CA SER A 132 8.96 17.25 6.02
C SER A 132 10.35 16.69 5.74
N ALA A 133 11.15 17.43 4.97
CA ALA A 133 12.55 17.12 4.71
C ALA A 133 13.38 17.06 6.00
N GLU A 134 13.06 17.90 6.99
CA GLU A 134 13.74 17.91 8.30
C GLU A 134 13.49 16.62 9.09
N ASN A 135 12.24 16.15 9.09
CA ASN A 135 11.87 14.87 9.69
C ASN A 135 12.54 13.70 8.96
N GLN A 136 12.57 13.74 7.63
CA GLN A 136 13.22 12.73 6.80
C GLN A 136 14.71 12.61 7.17
N LEU A 137 15.43 13.74 7.23
CA LEU A 137 16.84 13.77 7.62
C LEU A 137 17.06 13.27 9.04
N THR A 138 16.16 13.59 9.97
CA THR A 138 16.28 13.15 11.36
C THR A 138 16.12 11.64 11.48
N ILE A 139 15.12 11.05 10.82
CA ILE A 139 14.93 9.59 10.77
C ILE A 139 16.15 8.91 10.12
N MET A 140 16.66 9.45 9.02
CA MET A 140 17.82 8.90 8.32
C MET A 140 19.06 8.88 9.21
N ARG A 141 19.39 10.00 9.90
CA ARG A 141 20.54 10.07 10.82
C ARG A 141 20.47 9.02 11.93
N GLU A 142 19.29 8.83 12.50
CA GLU A 142 19.09 7.85 13.57
C GLU A 142 19.23 6.41 13.07
N LEU A 143 18.73 6.11 11.86
CA LEU A 143 18.94 4.82 11.21
C LEU A 143 20.42 4.59 10.87
N THR A 144 21.14 5.62 10.40
CA THR A 144 22.58 5.54 10.10
C THR A 144 23.40 5.17 11.34
N LYS A 145 23.13 5.83 12.47
CA LYS A 145 23.76 5.52 13.77
C LYS A 145 23.47 4.09 14.21
N MET A 146 22.23 3.65 14.08
CA MET A 146 21.80 2.31 14.49
C MET A 146 22.47 1.20 13.69
N TRP A 147 22.62 1.39 12.38
CA TRP A 147 23.22 0.39 11.49
C TRP A 147 24.70 0.60 11.23
N ALA A 148 25.33 1.57 11.91
CA ALA A 148 26.75 1.94 11.74
C ALA A 148 27.12 2.15 10.27
N VAL A 149 26.21 2.75 9.50
CA VAL A 149 26.43 3.13 8.10
C VAL A 149 27.13 4.49 8.08
N SER A 150 27.92 4.78 7.05
CA SER A 150 28.56 6.11 6.91
C SER A 150 27.53 7.20 6.60
N ASP A 151 27.62 8.37 7.23
CA ASP A 151 26.73 9.52 6.99
C ASP A 151 26.74 9.96 5.51
N SER A 152 27.87 9.81 4.83
CA SER A 152 28.00 10.08 3.39
C SER A 152 27.11 9.20 2.51
N VAL A 153 26.79 7.97 2.95
CA VAL A 153 25.87 7.06 2.26
C VAL A 153 24.43 7.56 2.47
N ALA A 154 24.06 7.97 3.68
CA ALA A 154 22.72 8.47 3.95
C ALA A 154 22.38 9.74 3.14
N GLU A 155 23.33 10.67 3.00
CA GLU A 155 23.13 11.90 2.23
C GLU A 155 23.12 11.67 0.71
N ALA A 156 23.90 10.71 0.20
CA ALA A 156 23.92 10.36 -1.23
C ALA A 156 22.64 9.66 -1.71
N PHE A 157 21.95 8.94 -0.81
CA PHE A 157 20.73 8.19 -1.11
C PHE A 157 19.44 8.93 -0.71
N TYR A 158 19.53 10.09 -0.05
CA TYR A 158 18.43 11.05 -0.11
C TYR A 158 18.29 11.46 -1.57
N PRO A 159 17.17 11.24 -2.27
CA PRO A 159 17.04 11.71 -3.62
C PRO A 159 16.58 13.18 -3.56
N PRO A 160 17.45 14.19 -3.73
CA PRO A 160 16.97 15.53 -4.08
C PRO A 160 16.32 15.53 -5.47
N ASN A 161 16.45 14.42 -6.22
CA ASN A 161 16.12 14.32 -7.64
C ASN A 161 14.87 13.48 -7.91
N LYS A 162 14.17 13.92 -8.96
CA LYS A 162 13.02 13.28 -9.61
C LYS A 162 13.30 11.77 -9.76
N PRO A 163 12.46 10.88 -9.19
CA PRO A 163 12.71 9.45 -9.30
C PRO A 163 12.56 9.03 -10.76
N VAL A 164 13.53 8.27 -11.25
CA VAL A 164 13.60 7.88 -12.66
C VAL A 164 12.91 6.54 -12.80
N ILE A 165 11.62 6.57 -13.15
CA ILE A 165 10.85 5.37 -13.44
C ILE A 165 11.20 4.91 -14.87
N GLN A 166 12.26 4.12 -15.01
CA GLN A 166 12.64 3.47 -16.27
C GLN A 166 11.75 2.23 -16.47
N LEU A 167 10.56 2.43 -17.03
CA LEU A 167 9.69 1.32 -17.45
C LEU A 167 9.87 1.10 -18.96
N HIS A 168 10.36 -0.09 -19.32
CA HIS A 168 10.63 -0.49 -20.70
C HIS A 168 9.34 -0.81 -21.46
N HIS A 169 8.50 0.18 -21.82
CA HIS A 169 7.45 0.01 -22.84
C HIS A 169 7.03 1.32 -23.52
N GLN A 170 6.68 1.22 -24.82
CA GLN A 170 6.69 2.31 -25.81
C GLN A 170 5.43 3.18 -25.93
N LYS A 171 4.38 2.96 -25.13
CA LYS A 171 3.19 3.84 -25.14
C LYS A 171 3.16 4.68 -23.87
N LYS A 172 3.71 5.90 -23.95
CA LYS A 172 3.53 6.92 -22.90
C LYS A 172 2.17 7.60 -23.12
N PRO A 173 1.13 7.31 -22.32
CA PRO A 173 -0.06 8.16 -22.32
C PRO A 173 0.32 9.58 -21.85
N PRO A 174 -0.46 10.62 -22.22
CA PRO A 174 -0.22 11.98 -21.75
C PRO A 174 -0.40 12.02 -20.23
N PHE A 175 0.70 12.04 -19.50
CA PHE A 175 0.73 12.15 -18.06
C PHE A 175 1.69 13.24 -17.66
N VAL A 176 1.18 14.22 -16.91
CA VAL A 176 2.02 15.30 -16.40
C VAL A 176 2.84 14.75 -15.24
N GLU A 177 4.12 14.54 -15.50
CA GLU A 177 5.08 14.05 -14.52
C GLU A 177 5.47 15.14 -13.52
N ILE A 178 4.58 15.39 -12.56
CA ILE A 178 4.86 16.22 -11.38
C ILE A 178 5.71 15.39 -10.39
N ARG A 179 6.65 16.03 -9.70
CA ARG A 179 7.56 15.36 -8.72
C ARG A 179 6.79 14.53 -7.69
N SER A 180 5.70 15.08 -7.15
CA SER A 180 4.81 14.38 -6.20
C SER A 180 4.22 13.10 -6.79
N SER A 181 3.66 13.18 -8.00
CA SER A 181 3.10 12.02 -8.71
C SER A 181 4.15 10.92 -8.95
N LEU A 182 5.38 11.30 -9.25
CA LEU A 182 6.46 10.35 -9.48
C LEU A 182 6.93 9.65 -8.21
N HIS A 183 7.06 10.37 -7.09
CA HIS A 183 7.33 9.73 -5.80
C HIS A 183 6.21 8.79 -5.38
N LEU A 184 4.95 9.13 -5.67
CA LEU A 184 3.83 8.21 -5.41
C LEU A 184 3.90 6.97 -6.31
N LEU A 185 4.19 7.12 -7.60
CA LEU A 185 4.36 5.99 -8.53
C LEU A 185 5.49 5.06 -8.09
N GLU A 186 6.65 5.61 -7.74
CA GLU A 186 7.79 4.87 -7.23
C GLU A 186 7.39 4.02 -6.01
N ARG A 187 6.63 4.59 -5.06
CA ARG A 187 6.15 3.85 -3.90
C ARG A 187 5.20 2.71 -4.26
N ILE A 188 4.30 2.92 -5.23
CA ILE A 188 3.42 1.84 -5.69
C ILE A 188 4.28 0.71 -6.26
N VAL A 189 5.28 1.04 -7.06
CA VAL A 189 6.20 0.06 -7.65
C VAL A 189 6.98 -0.69 -6.56
N CYS A 190 7.56 0.01 -5.58
CA CYS A 190 8.29 -0.62 -4.48
C CYS A 190 7.38 -1.50 -3.61
N SER A 191 6.16 -1.04 -3.31
CA SER A 191 5.20 -1.83 -2.54
C SER A 191 4.74 -3.07 -3.32
N GLY A 192 4.54 -2.93 -4.63
CA GLY A 192 4.24 -4.05 -5.53
C GLY A 192 5.36 -5.10 -5.56
N LYS A 193 6.63 -4.68 -5.63
CA LYS A 193 7.79 -5.58 -5.53
C LYS A 193 7.82 -6.36 -4.22
N CYS A 194 7.39 -5.74 -3.11
CA CYS A 194 7.36 -6.34 -1.78
C CYS A 194 6.06 -7.10 -1.46
N ASN A 195 5.11 -7.15 -2.40
CA ASN A 195 3.76 -7.68 -2.21
C ASN A 195 3.09 -7.07 -0.95
N GLU A 196 3.12 -5.74 -0.87
CA GLU A 196 2.56 -4.95 0.22
C GLU A 196 1.28 -4.23 -0.25
N PRO A 197 0.15 -4.35 0.48
CA PRO A 197 -1.06 -3.62 0.14
C PRO A 197 -0.88 -2.12 0.39
N VAL A 198 -1.28 -1.28 -0.58
CA VAL A 198 -1.19 0.18 -0.51
C VAL A 198 -2.58 0.79 -0.58
N LEU A 199 -2.87 1.73 0.32
CA LEU A 199 -4.09 2.53 0.32
C LEU A 199 -3.76 3.99 0.01
N PHE A 200 -4.40 4.55 -1.02
CA PHE A 200 -4.28 5.96 -1.36
C PHE A 200 -5.45 6.75 -0.77
N VAL A 201 -5.17 7.57 0.23
CA VAL A 201 -6.16 8.46 0.86
C VAL A 201 -5.96 9.89 0.36
N GLY A 202 -7.05 10.59 0.07
CA GLY A 202 -7.07 12.00 -0.29
C GLY A 202 -8.37 12.38 -0.98
N GLU A 203 -8.63 13.67 -1.17
CA GLU A 203 -9.87 14.17 -1.78
C GLU A 203 -10.16 13.57 -3.16
N THR A 204 -11.44 13.31 -3.47
CA THR A 204 -11.83 12.83 -4.80
C THR A 204 -11.44 13.84 -5.87
N GLY A 205 -10.98 13.37 -7.03
CA GLY A 205 -10.56 14.25 -8.14
C GLY A 205 -9.07 14.63 -8.15
N THR A 206 -8.29 14.26 -7.15
CA THR A 206 -6.83 14.53 -7.11
C THR A 206 -5.97 13.62 -8.01
N GLY A 207 -6.59 12.86 -8.92
CA GLY A 207 -5.88 12.03 -9.89
C GLY A 207 -5.31 10.70 -9.36
N LYS A 208 -5.68 10.26 -8.13
CA LYS A 208 -5.25 8.95 -7.58
C LYS A 208 -5.51 7.77 -8.51
N THR A 209 -6.73 7.66 -9.04
CA THR A 209 -7.12 6.59 -9.98
C THR A 209 -6.34 6.69 -11.29
N THR A 210 -6.19 7.91 -11.81
CA THR A 210 -5.40 8.20 -13.02
C THR A 210 -3.94 7.80 -12.85
N LEU A 211 -3.37 7.99 -11.65
CA LEU A 211 -2.00 7.60 -11.32
C LEU A 211 -1.80 6.08 -11.41
N VAL A 212 -2.70 5.31 -10.79
CA VAL A 212 -2.64 3.84 -10.78
C VAL A 212 -2.90 3.29 -12.19
N GLN A 213 -3.86 3.85 -12.93
CA GLN A 213 -4.10 3.55 -14.34
C GLN A 213 -2.84 3.79 -15.18
N ASN A 214 -2.19 4.94 -14.98
CA ASN A 214 -0.94 5.26 -15.67
C ASN A 214 0.14 4.20 -15.41
N LEU A 215 0.32 3.82 -14.15
CA LEU A 215 1.29 2.81 -13.78
C LEU A 215 0.97 1.47 -14.44
N SER A 216 -0.28 1.02 -14.35
CA SER A 216 -0.74 -0.27 -14.90
C SER A 216 -0.45 -0.39 -16.40
N MET A 217 -0.66 0.69 -17.16
CA MET A 217 -0.32 0.75 -18.58
C MET A 217 1.19 0.70 -18.84
N ARG A 218 2.01 1.30 -17.97
CA ARG A 218 3.47 1.26 -18.11
C ARG A 218 4.07 -0.12 -17.78
N ILE A 219 3.44 -0.87 -16.89
CA ILE A 219 3.88 -2.22 -16.47
C ILE A 219 3.15 -3.35 -17.21
N ASP A 220 2.27 -3.01 -18.16
CA ASP A 220 1.40 -3.93 -18.89
C ASP A 220 0.61 -4.90 -17.97
N GLN A 221 0.07 -4.36 -16.88
CA GLN A 221 -0.79 -5.13 -15.98
C GLN A 221 -2.25 -4.70 -16.11
N LYS A 222 -3.14 -5.70 -16.04
CA LYS A 222 -4.58 -5.48 -16.02
C LYS A 222 -4.99 -4.80 -14.71
N LEU A 223 -5.52 -3.60 -14.81
CA LEU A 223 -6.13 -2.89 -13.69
C LEU A 223 -7.64 -3.09 -13.69
N THR A 224 -8.19 -3.57 -12.57
CA THR A 224 -9.63 -3.68 -12.36
C THR A 224 -10.11 -2.55 -11.46
N ASN A 225 -10.99 -1.69 -11.97
CA ASN A 225 -11.64 -0.66 -11.16
C ASN A 225 -12.87 -1.26 -10.49
N LEU A 226 -12.86 -1.32 -9.15
CA LEU A 226 -14.00 -1.78 -8.38
C LEU A 226 -14.86 -0.58 -8.00
N SER A 227 -16.16 -0.65 -8.31
CA SER A 227 -17.14 0.39 -8.00
C SER A 227 -18.36 -0.24 -7.32
N GLN A 228 -19.32 0.58 -6.90
CA GLN A 228 -20.58 0.09 -6.34
C GLN A 228 -21.39 -0.77 -7.33
N GLN A 229 -21.11 -0.68 -8.62
CA GLN A 229 -21.71 -1.52 -9.67
C GLN A 229 -20.91 -2.80 -9.95
N SER A 230 -19.76 -3.00 -9.30
CA SER A 230 -18.97 -4.23 -9.46
C SER A 230 -19.62 -5.35 -8.67
N ASP A 231 -19.97 -6.43 -9.36
CA ASP A 231 -20.65 -7.56 -8.74
C ASP A 231 -19.65 -8.50 -8.08
N VAL A 232 -20.09 -9.24 -7.06
CA VAL A 232 -19.28 -10.29 -6.41
C VAL A 232 -18.82 -11.36 -7.41
N ALA A 233 -19.60 -11.58 -8.48
CA ALA A 233 -19.25 -12.47 -9.59
C ALA A 233 -18.02 -11.99 -10.38
N ASP A 234 -17.73 -10.68 -10.42
CA ASP A 234 -16.53 -10.13 -11.05
C ASP A 234 -15.26 -10.46 -10.26
N LEU A 235 -15.39 -10.73 -8.96
CA LEU A 235 -14.30 -11.03 -8.03
C LEU A 235 -14.08 -12.52 -7.81
N LEU A 236 -15.15 -13.25 -7.50
CA LEU A 236 -15.09 -14.66 -7.11
C LEU A 236 -15.38 -15.62 -8.27
N GLY A 237 -15.80 -15.07 -9.42
CA GLY A 237 -16.40 -15.84 -10.49
C GLY A 237 -17.86 -16.15 -10.19
N GLY A 238 -18.67 -16.20 -11.24
CA GLY A 238 -20.08 -16.53 -11.14
C GLY A 238 -20.64 -16.84 -12.51
N PHE A 239 -21.69 -17.66 -12.54
CA PHE A 239 -22.44 -17.89 -13.77
C PHE A 239 -23.29 -16.66 -14.05
N LYS A 240 -22.78 -15.76 -14.89
CA LYS A 240 -23.60 -14.69 -15.46
C LYS A 240 -24.49 -15.31 -16.53
N PRO A 241 -25.83 -15.30 -16.40
CA PRO A 241 -26.69 -15.80 -17.45
C PRO A 241 -26.41 -14.96 -18.70
N MET A 242 -25.76 -15.56 -19.69
CA MET A 242 -25.62 -14.95 -21.01
C MET A 242 -26.91 -15.22 -21.77
N ASP A 243 -27.48 -14.16 -22.32
CA ASP A 243 -28.62 -14.30 -23.21
C ASP A 243 -28.20 -15.15 -24.43
N ALA A 244 -29.02 -16.14 -24.79
CA ALA A 244 -28.77 -17.05 -25.90
C ALA A 244 -28.53 -16.27 -27.21
N TRP A 245 -29.13 -15.08 -27.34
CA TRP A 245 -28.90 -14.16 -28.45
C TRP A 245 -27.43 -13.84 -28.71
N PHE A 246 -26.59 -13.69 -27.67
CA PHE A 246 -25.16 -13.39 -27.83
C PHE A 246 -24.37 -14.55 -28.45
N VAL A 247 -24.84 -15.78 -28.28
CA VAL A 247 -24.22 -16.98 -28.87
C VAL A 247 -24.79 -17.25 -30.26
N CYS A 248 -26.12 -17.10 -30.42
CA CYS A 248 -26.81 -17.42 -31.66
C CYS A 248 -26.50 -16.44 -32.81
N ILE A 249 -26.33 -15.14 -32.55
CA ILE A 249 -26.10 -14.16 -33.62
C ILE A 249 -24.77 -14.38 -34.36
N PRO A 250 -23.61 -14.55 -33.67
CA PRO A 250 -22.35 -14.85 -34.35
C PRO A 250 -22.41 -16.14 -35.15
N LEU A 251 -22.99 -17.20 -34.58
CA LEU A 251 -23.15 -18.50 -35.24
C LEU A 251 -24.05 -18.41 -36.48
N TYR A 252 -25.15 -17.67 -36.40
CA TYR A 252 -26.05 -17.45 -37.53
C TYR A 252 -25.33 -16.68 -38.66
N LYS A 253 -24.55 -15.65 -38.33
CA LYS A 253 -23.76 -14.90 -39.33
C LYS A 253 -22.67 -15.76 -39.96
N GLU A 254 -22.02 -16.62 -39.17
CA GLU A 254 -21.04 -17.57 -39.68
C GLU A 254 -21.70 -18.60 -40.62
N PHE A 255 -22.86 -19.11 -40.24
CA PHE A 255 -23.69 -19.98 -41.09
C PHE A 255 -24.08 -19.28 -42.40
N GLU A 256 -24.61 -18.05 -42.35
CA GLU A 256 -24.97 -17.29 -43.57
C GLU A 256 -23.76 -17.09 -44.49
N ASN A 257 -22.59 -16.78 -43.92
CA ASN A 257 -21.37 -16.61 -44.69
C ASN A 257 -20.91 -17.93 -45.34
N LEU A 258 -20.82 -19.01 -44.58
CA LEU A 258 -20.44 -20.33 -45.09
C LEU A 258 -21.44 -20.84 -46.13
N PHE A 259 -22.74 -20.64 -45.88
CA PHE A 259 -23.80 -21.07 -46.77
C PHE A 259 -23.76 -20.30 -48.10
N SER A 260 -23.58 -18.97 -48.04
CA SER A 260 -23.46 -18.13 -49.24
C SER A 260 -22.21 -18.45 -50.07
N ASN A 261 -21.14 -18.91 -49.43
CA ASN A 261 -19.92 -19.32 -50.11
C ASN A 261 -20.02 -20.74 -50.70
N THR A 262 -20.87 -21.60 -50.15
CA THR A 262 -21.01 -23.01 -50.57
C THR A 262 -22.13 -23.21 -51.59
N PHE A 263 -23.21 -22.44 -51.48
CA PHE A 263 -24.39 -22.56 -52.34
C PHE A 263 -24.68 -21.24 -53.05
N SER A 264 -24.86 -21.29 -54.37
CA SER A 264 -25.26 -20.10 -55.13
C SER A 264 -26.66 -19.64 -54.69
N VAL A 265 -26.87 -18.32 -54.65
CA VAL A 265 -28.11 -17.64 -54.19
C VAL A 265 -29.39 -18.19 -54.86
N LYS A 266 -29.31 -18.81 -56.05
CA LYS A 266 -30.45 -19.46 -56.71
C LYS A 266 -31.02 -20.67 -55.94
N SER A 267 -30.20 -21.37 -55.15
CA SER A 267 -30.63 -22.51 -54.33
C SER A 267 -31.30 -22.06 -53.02
N PHE A 268 -31.08 -20.82 -52.60
CA PHE A 268 -31.58 -20.25 -51.34
C PHE A 268 -33.12 -20.09 -51.34
N LEU A 269 -33.69 -19.65 -52.47
CA LEU A 269 -35.16 -19.50 -52.62
C LEU A 269 -35.91 -20.83 -52.67
N ALA A 270 -35.26 -21.90 -53.15
CA ALA A 270 -35.88 -23.23 -53.23
C ALA A 270 -36.03 -23.88 -51.85
N VAL A 271 -35.09 -23.64 -50.93
CA VAL A 271 -35.13 -24.21 -49.57
C VAL A 271 -36.15 -23.49 -48.69
N TYR A 272 -36.29 -22.16 -48.82
CA TYR A 272 -37.29 -21.39 -48.07
C TYR A 272 -38.75 -21.64 -48.50
N SER A 273 -38.98 -22.26 -49.66
CA SER A 273 -40.32 -22.68 -50.08
C SER A 273 -40.75 -24.04 -49.53
N ILE A 274 -39.87 -24.72 -48.77
CA ILE A 274 -40.11 -26.06 -48.20
C ILE A 274 -40.28 -26.00 -46.67
N ILE A 275 -40.00 -24.85 -46.03
CA ILE A 275 -40.26 -24.57 -44.60
C ILE A 275 -41.50 -23.69 -44.50
#